data_AF-A0A4U5W9W0-F1
#
_entry.id   AF-A0A4U5W9W0-F1
#
_cell.length_a   1.000
_cell.length_b   1.000
_cell.length_c   1.000
_cell.angle_alpha   90.00
_cell.angle_beta   90.00
_cell.angle_gamma   90.00
#
_symmetry.space_group_name_H-M   'P 1'
#
loop_
_entity.id
_entity.type
_entity.pdbx_description
1 polymer ?
#
loop_
_entity_poly.entity_id
_entity_poly.type
_entity_poly.pdbx_seq_one_letter_code
_entity_poly.pdbx_strand_id
1 'polypeptide(L)'
;MPGQAADSQPGDLANEVEGYLLWQARVAEAEARARAFAEELDWLTTGQREQVEQHYVTDSLHRARDDLERIVARCHSLRAEYEHRYRRLRRRCVGWVLAICAGVTTVTGLYLLL
;
A
#
# COMPACT_ATOMS: atom_id res chain seq x y z
N MET A 1 -1.41 -2.00 26.43
CA MET A 1 -2.74 -2.12 25.82
C MET A 1 -2.88 -3.51 25.20
N PRO A 2 -3.33 -4.56 25.93
CA PRO A 2 -3.57 -5.89 25.35
C PRO A 2 -5.08 -6.09 25.15
N GLY A 3 -5.53 -6.17 23.90
CA GLY A 3 -6.96 -6.37 23.58
C GLY A 3 -7.33 -6.41 22.10
N GLN A 4 -6.43 -6.05 21.19
CA GLN A 4 -6.75 -5.97 19.75
C GLN A 4 -6.54 -7.27 18.95
N ALA A 5 -5.77 -8.24 19.49
CA ALA A 5 -5.35 -9.42 18.72
C ALA A 5 -6.42 -10.51 18.55
N ALA A 6 -7.58 -10.39 19.21
CA ALA A 6 -8.59 -11.45 19.22
C ALA A 6 -9.58 -11.40 18.04
N ASP A 7 -9.63 -10.31 17.27
CA ASP A 7 -10.62 -10.09 16.19
C ASP A 7 -9.98 -9.91 14.79
N SER A 8 -8.69 -10.17 14.62
CA SER A 8 -8.05 -10.10 13.30
C SER A 8 -8.60 -11.18 12.38
N GLN A 9 -9.22 -10.79 11.26
CA GLN A 9 -9.69 -11.77 10.28
C GLN A 9 -8.50 -12.58 9.75
N PRO A 10 -8.67 -13.86 9.40
CA PRO A 10 -7.57 -14.71 8.93
C PRO A 10 -6.80 -14.12 7.73
N GLY A 11 -7.43 -13.26 6.92
CA GLY A 11 -6.76 -12.52 5.85
C GLY A 11 -5.81 -11.42 6.33
N ASP A 12 -6.10 -10.74 7.44
CA ASP A 12 -5.25 -9.68 7.97
C ASP A 12 -3.94 -10.26 8.52
N LEU A 13 -4.03 -11.40 9.22
CA LEU A 13 -2.85 -12.12 9.71
C LEU A 13 -1.97 -12.62 8.55
N ALA A 14 -2.57 -13.17 7.49
CA ALA A 14 -1.83 -13.63 6.32
C ALA A 14 -1.06 -12.48 5.65
N ASN A 15 -1.68 -11.31 5.52
CA ASN A 15 -1.05 -10.11 4.95
C ASN A 15 0.09 -9.56 5.84
N GLU A 16 -0.09 -9.58 7.16
CA GLU A 16 0.96 -9.16 8.11
C GLU A 16 2.17 -10.11 8.05
N VAL A 17 1.92 -11.42 8.00
CA VAL A 17 2.96 -12.44 7.84
C VAL A 17 3.69 -12.28 6.51
N GLU A 18 2.96 -12.07 5.42
CA GLU A 18 3.56 -11.82 4.09
C GLU A 18 4.47 -10.58 4.12
N GLY A 19 4.00 -9.47 4.70
CA GLY A 19 4.80 -8.25 4.87
C GLY A 19 6.08 -8.49 5.69
N TYR A 20 5.98 -9.23 6.79
CA TYR A 20 7.14 -9.61 7.59
C TYR A 20 8.14 -10.47 6.80
N LEU A 21 7.66 -11.47 6.05
CA LEU A 21 8.52 -12.35 5.25
C LEU A 21 9.24 -11.59 4.14
N LEU A 22 8.52 -10.69 3.45
CA LEU A 22 9.12 -9.81 2.43
C LEU A 22 10.21 -8.90 3.03
N TRP A 23 9.97 -8.37 4.23
CA TRP A 23 10.97 -7.55 4.92
C TRP A 23 12.19 -8.37 5.34
N GLN A 24 12.00 -9.57 5.90
CA GLN A 24 13.11 -10.46 6.26
C GLN A 24 13.94 -10.87 5.04
N ALA A 25 13.29 -11.18 3.91
CA ALA A 25 13.99 -11.45 2.66
C ALA A 25 14.86 -10.25 2.22
N ARG A 26 14.34 -9.03 2.39
CA ARG A 26 15.07 -7.79 2.06
C ARG A 26 16.27 -7.54 2.96
N VAL A 27 16.17 -7.87 4.25
CA VAL A 27 17.29 -7.81 5.21
C VAL A 27 18.38 -8.80 4.80
N ALA A 28 18.01 -10.06 4.56
CA ALA A 28 18.96 -11.09 4.14
C ALA A 28 19.67 -10.72 2.82
N GLU A 29 18.94 -10.14 1.86
CA GLU A 29 19.49 -9.66 0.60
C GLU A 29 20.46 -8.48 0.80
N ALA A 30 20.13 -7.55 1.70
CA ALA A 30 21.00 -6.41 2.03
C ALA A 30 22.31 -6.89 2.67
N GLU A 31 22.24 -7.82 3.62
CA GLU A 31 23.42 -8.42 4.26
C GLU A 31 24.28 -9.21 3.28
N ALA A 32 23.67 -9.96 2.36
CA ALA A 32 24.41 -10.69 1.33
C ALA A 32 25.14 -9.74 0.37
N ARG A 33 24.47 -8.66 -0.05
CA ARG A 33 25.09 -7.63 -0.89
C ARG A 33 26.19 -6.86 -0.18
N ALA A 34 26.02 -6.57 1.10
CA ALA A 34 27.03 -5.91 1.92
C ALA A 34 28.32 -6.74 2.00
N ARG A 35 28.17 -8.05 2.28
CA ARG A 35 29.29 -9.00 2.31
C ARG A 35 29.99 -9.09 0.96
N ALA A 36 29.24 -9.29 -0.12
CA ALA A 36 29.80 -9.36 -1.47
C ALA A 36 30.55 -8.07 -1.85
N PHE A 37 30.01 -6.90 -1.49
CA PHE A 37 30.67 -5.62 -1.72
C PHE A 37 31.96 -5.48 -0.91
N ALA A 38 31.97 -5.90 0.36
CA ALA A 38 33.14 -5.76 1.22
C ALA A 38 34.21 -6.83 0.96
N GLU A 39 33.84 -7.96 0.36
CA GLU A 39 34.75 -8.97 -0.17
C GLU A 39 35.62 -8.43 -1.32
N GLU A 40 35.10 -7.52 -2.16
CA GLU A 40 35.89 -6.89 -3.23
C GLU A 40 36.97 -5.91 -2.70
N LEU A 41 36.90 -5.55 -1.42
CA LEU A 41 37.82 -4.61 -0.77
C LEU A 41 38.87 -5.36 0.07
N ASP A 42 39.78 -6.05 -0.63
CA ASP A 42 40.82 -6.91 -0.03
C ASP A 42 41.84 -6.17 0.86
N TRP A 43 41.90 -4.85 0.75
CA TRP A 43 42.79 -4.00 1.56
C TRP A 43 42.21 -3.64 2.93
N LEU A 44 40.94 -3.97 3.20
CA LEU A 44 40.30 -3.72 4.49
C LEU A 44 40.67 -4.78 5.52
N THR A 45 40.96 -4.32 6.73
CA THR A 45 41.02 -5.22 7.89
C THR A 45 39.61 -5.75 8.23
N THR A 46 39.53 -6.87 8.95
CA THR A 46 38.26 -7.48 9.36
C THR A 46 37.33 -6.51 10.09
N GLY A 47 37.88 -5.67 10.99
CA GLY A 47 37.08 -4.69 11.72
C GLY A 47 36.58 -3.53 10.85
N GLN A 48 37.35 -3.14 9.82
CA GLN A 48 36.88 -2.14 8.85
C GLN A 48 35.83 -2.73 7.90
N ARG A 49 36.00 -3.99 7.50
CA ARG A 49 35.04 -4.74 6.69
C ARG A 49 33.68 -4.81 7.39
N GLU A 50 33.66 -5.23 8.66
CA GLU A 50 32.42 -5.30 9.45
C GLU A 50 31.72 -3.94 9.57
N GLN A 51 32.46 -2.85 9.80
CA GLN A 51 31.90 -1.50 9.86
C GLN A 51 31.28 -1.06 8.53
N VAL A 52 31.94 -1.36 7.40
CA VAL A 52 31.41 -1.06 6.07
C VAL A 52 30.14 -1.87 5.80
N GLU A 53 30.14 -3.16 6.13
CA GLU A 53 28.97 -4.02 5.96
C GLU A 53 27.77 -3.50 6.78
N GLN A 54 27.97 -3.18 8.06
CA GLN A 54 26.93 -2.64 8.93
C GLN A 54 26.37 -1.32 8.42
N HIS A 55 27.24 -0.41 7.95
CA HIS A 55 26.81 0.86 7.40
C HIS A 55 26.01 0.69 6.10
N TYR A 56 26.49 -0.20 5.21
CA TYR A 56 25.81 -0.53 3.97
C TYR A 56 24.41 -1.11 4.23
N VAL A 57 24.30 -2.09 5.12
CA VAL A 57 23.00 -2.69 5.47
C VAL A 57 22.05 -1.63 6.00
N THR A 58 22.52 -0.80 6.94
CA THR A 58 21.71 0.26 7.56
C THR A 58 21.18 1.25 6.53
N ASP A 59 22.06 1.78 5.67
CA ASP A 59 21.68 2.73 4.61
C ASP A 59 20.76 2.09 3.57
N SER A 60 21.03 0.85 3.14
CA SER A 60 20.21 0.15 2.16
C SER A 60 18.79 -0.14 2.66
N LEU A 61 18.63 -0.48 3.94
CA LEU A 61 17.33 -0.70 4.57
C LEU A 61 16.59 0.62 4.83
N HIS A 62 17.33 1.68 5.18
CA HIS A 62 16.75 3.02 5.31
C HIS A 62 16.14 3.49 3.99
N ARG A 63 16.90 3.41 2.88
CA ARG A 63 16.40 3.75 1.54
C ARG A 63 15.21 2.90 1.12
N ALA A 64 15.27 1.59 1.40
CA ALA A 64 14.17 0.69 1.08
C ALA A 64 12.88 1.07 1.79
N ARG A 65 12.96 1.47 3.07
CA ARG A 65 11.82 1.95 3.84
C ARG A 65 11.27 3.26 3.25
N ASP A 66 12.13 4.22 2.97
CA ASP A 66 11.73 5.52 2.41
C ASP A 66 11.02 5.35 1.04
N ASP A 67 11.50 4.43 0.22
CA ASP A 67 10.87 4.10 -1.07
C ASP A 67 9.50 3.46 -0.88
N LEU A 68 9.35 2.53 0.07
CA LEU A 68 8.06 1.92 0.41
C LEU A 68 7.07 2.97 0.92
N GLU A 69 7.49 3.86 1.82
CA GLU A 69 6.65 4.95 2.34
C GLU A 69 6.17 5.87 1.20
N ARG A 70 7.08 6.20 0.27
CA ARG A 70 6.73 7.02 -0.90
C ARG A 70 5.73 6.31 -1.82
N ILE A 71 5.91 5.01 -2.07
CA ILE A 71 4.99 4.22 -2.89
C ILE A 71 3.62 4.16 -2.23
N VAL A 72 3.56 3.89 -0.92
CA VAL A 72 2.31 3.87 -0.15
C VAL A 72 1.60 5.22 -0.24
N ALA A 73 2.32 6.32 -0.01
CA ALA A 73 1.77 7.67 -0.13
C ALA A 73 1.19 7.93 -1.54
N ARG A 74 1.90 7.50 -2.59
CA ARG A 74 1.44 7.63 -3.98
C ARG A 74 0.22 6.77 -4.28
N CYS A 75 0.17 5.55 -3.77
CA CYS A 75 -0.99 4.66 -3.92
C CYS A 75 -2.23 5.27 -3.24
N HIS A 76 -2.08 5.84 -2.05
CA HIS A 76 -3.17 6.56 -1.37
C HIS A 76 -3.62 7.80 -2.15
N SER A 77 -2.69 8.59 -2.69
CA SER A 77 -3.06 9.77 -3.49
C SER A 77 -3.86 9.37 -4.74
N LEU A 78 -3.38 8.34 -5.47
CA LEU A 78 -4.07 7.81 -6.65
C LEU A 78 -5.46 7.28 -6.29
N ARG A 79 -5.56 6.49 -5.22
CA ARG A 79 -6.86 5.96 -4.76
C ARG A 79 -7.83 7.09 -4.44
N ALA A 80 -7.39 8.15 -3.76
CA ALA A 80 -8.24 9.31 -3.46
C ALA A 80 -8.73 10.02 -4.73
N GLU A 81 -7.87 10.18 -5.74
CA GLU A 81 -8.25 10.76 -7.03
C GLU A 81 -9.31 9.89 -7.77
N TYR A 82 -9.10 8.58 -7.81
CA TYR A 82 -10.04 7.65 -8.45
C TYR A 82 -11.38 7.60 -7.71
N GLU A 83 -11.37 7.52 -6.38
CA GLU A 83 -12.58 7.53 -5.56
C GLU A 83 -13.35 8.85 -5.71
N HIS A 84 -12.66 9.97 -5.88
CA HIS A 84 -13.31 11.25 -6.16
C HIS A 84 -14.02 11.23 -7.52
N ARG A 85 -13.35 10.77 -8.57
CA ARG A 85 -13.94 10.63 -9.92
C ARG A 85 -15.13 9.66 -9.90
N TYR A 86 -14.99 8.52 -9.23
CA TYR A 86 -16.05 7.53 -9.10
C TYR A 86 -17.25 8.08 -8.34
N ARG A 87 -17.05 8.78 -7.22
CA ARG A 87 -18.14 9.42 -6.47
C ARG A 87 -18.90 10.43 -7.31
N ARG A 88 -18.20 11.22 -8.15
CA ARG A 88 -18.83 12.16 -9.08
C ARG A 88 -19.69 11.44 -10.12
N LEU A 89 -19.17 10.36 -10.72
CA LEU A 89 -19.91 9.60 -11.72
C LEU A 89 -21.12 8.90 -11.09
N ARG A 90 -20.93 8.25 -9.94
CA ARG A 90 -22.00 7.61 -9.17
C ARG A 90 -23.13 8.58 -8.84
N ARG A 91 -22.81 9.79 -8.36
CA ARG A 91 -23.82 10.83 -8.09
C ARG A 91 -24.62 11.21 -9.33
N ARG A 92 -23.96 11.33 -10.49
CA ARG A 92 -24.63 11.62 -11.77
C ARG A 92 -25.55 10.47 -12.19
N CYS A 93 -25.07 9.23 -12.16
CA CYS A 93 -25.88 8.07 -12.52
C CYS A 93 -27.10 7.92 -11.61
N VAL A 94 -26.91 8.04 -10.29
CA VAL A 94 -28.01 7.99 -9.33
C VAL A 94 -29.00 9.15 -9.58
N GLY A 95 -28.51 10.37 -9.84
CA GLY A 95 -29.36 11.50 -10.19
C GLY A 95 -30.20 11.28 -11.45
N TRP A 96 -29.60 10.73 -12.52
CA TRP A 96 -30.31 10.38 -13.75
C TRP A 96 -31.36 9.29 -13.52
N VAL A 97 -31.03 8.23 -12.78
CA VAL A 97 -31.98 7.17 -12.45
C VAL A 97 -33.16 7.72 -11.66
N LEU A 98 -32.90 8.55 -10.64
CA LEU A 98 -33.96 9.19 -9.86
C LEU A 98 -34.84 10.12 -10.70
N ALA A 99 -34.24 10.90 -11.61
CA ALA A 99 -34.97 11.79 -12.52
C ALA A 99 -35.88 11.01 -13.48
N ILE A 100 -35.38 9.89 -14.04
CA ILE A 100 -36.17 9.01 -14.90
C ILE A 100 -37.32 8.37 -14.12
N CYS A 101 -37.05 7.81 -12.92
CA CYS A 101 -38.09 7.25 -12.07
C CYS A 101 -39.17 8.29 -11.73
N ALA A 102 -38.77 9.50 -11.33
CA ALA A 102 -39.70 10.59 -11.07
C ALA A 102 -40.54 10.94 -12.31
N GLY A 103 -39.91 11.08 -13.48
CA GLY A 103 -40.61 11.32 -14.74
C GLY A 103 -41.60 10.23 -15.12
N VAL A 104 -41.25 8.96 -14.92
CA VAL A 104 -42.16 7.83 -15.18
C VAL A 104 -43.34 7.88 -14.20
N THR A 105 -43.10 8.14 -12.91
CA THR A 105 -44.18 8.24 -11.90
C THR A 105 -45.12 9.40 -12.15
N THR A 106 -44.63 10.56 -12.61
CA THR A 106 -45.48 11.70 -12.93
C THR A 106 -46.32 11.45 -14.18
N VAL A 107 -45.73 10.86 -15.23
CA VAL A 107 -46.46 10.51 -16.46
C VAL A 107 -47.54 9.46 -16.19
N THR A 108 -47.23 8.41 -15.43
CA THR A 108 -48.22 7.38 -15.06
C THR A 108 -49.32 7.93 -14.17
N GLY A 109 -48.99 8.80 -13.20
CA GLY A 109 -49.99 9.48 -12.38
C GLY A 109 -50.92 10.39 -13.17
N LEU A 110 -50.37 11.15 -14.13
CA LEU A 110 -51.18 12.00 -15.02
C LEU A 110 -52.11 11.15 -15.89
N TYR A 111 -51.61 10.04 -16.42
CA TYR A 111 -52.41 9.12 -17.23
C TYR A 111 -53.57 8.49 -16.44
N LEU A 112 -53.38 8.18 -15.16
CA LEU A 112 -54.45 7.65 -14.31
C LEU A 112 -55.51 8.70 -13.92
N LEU A 113 -55.19 9.99 -14.03
CA LEU A 113 -56.11 11.09 -13.73
C LEU A 113 -56.94 11.57 -14.93
N LEU A 114 -56.56 11.14 -16.14
CA LEU A 114 -57.12 11.59 -17.42
C LEU A 114 -58.09 10.53 -17.98
#